data_AF-A0A6T9Z459-F1
#
_entry.id   AF-A0A6T9Z459-F1
#
_cell.length_a   1.000
_cell.length_b   1.000
_cell.length_c   1.000
_cell.angle_alpha   90.00
_cell.angle_beta   90.00
_cell.angle_gamma   90.00
#
_symmetry.space_group_name_H-M   'P 1'
#
loop_
_entity.id
_entity.type
_entity.pdbx_description
1 polymer ?
#
loop_
_entity_poly.entity_id
_entity_poly.type
_entity_poly.pdbx_seq_one_letter_code
_entity_poly.pdbx_strand_id
1 'polypeptide(L)'
;MVKVWYQPPPGGPRTHLNRGGYYVESARTPALITKLSKARPATVIFPAIAAIAALCYIPLMNQKGLPSTLSPEHVAAQRAYMRYHNMNPIFGISSKKARAADPDH
;
A
#
# COMPACT_ATOMS: atom_id res chain seq x y z
N MET A 1 2.20 0.41 45.21
CA MET A 1 2.25 0.13 43.75
C MET A 1 3.50 0.81 43.19
N VAL A 2 4.55 0.04 42.91
CA VAL A 2 5.85 0.59 42.47
C VAL A 2 5.78 0.89 40.97
N LYS A 3 5.94 2.16 40.58
CA LYS A 3 6.07 2.54 39.16
C LYS A 3 7.47 2.13 38.69
N VAL A 4 7.57 0.98 38.03
CA VAL A 4 8.81 0.60 37.33
C VAL A 4 8.89 1.45 36.08
N TRP A 5 9.84 2.38 36.07
CA TRP A 5 10.16 3.18 34.88
C TRP A 5 10.75 2.22 33.85
N TYR A 6 9.99 1.86 32.81
CA TYR A 6 10.53 1.06 31.71
C TYR A 6 11.52 1.93 30.94
N GLN A 7 12.81 1.78 31.25
CA GLN A 7 13.88 2.26 30.40
C GLN A 7 13.86 1.39 29.13
N PRO A 8 13.47 1.91 27.95
CA PRO A 8 13.49 1.09 26.76
C PRO A 8 14.91 0.57 26.52
N PRO A 9 15.07 -0.70 26.12
CA PRO A 9 16.37 -1.31 25.89
C PRO A 9 17.22 -0.39 25.01
N PRO A 10 18.54 -0.27 25.28
CA PRO A 10 19.45 0.67 24.59
C PRO A 10 19.62 0.42 23.08
N GLY A 11 18.84 -0.50 22.50
CA GLY A 11 18.81 -0.83 21.08
C GLY A 11 17.41 -0.77 20.44
N GLY A 12 16.45 -0.11 21.08
CA GLY A 12 15.12 0.11 20.51
C GLY A 12 15.16 1.05 19.29
N PRO A 13 14.22 0.95 18.34
CA PRO A 13 14.09 1.94 17.28
C PRO A 13 14.01 3.34 17.91
N ARG A 14 14.90 4.26 17.49
CA ARG A 14 15.01 5.65 17.98
C ARG A 14 15.74 5.88 19.32
N THR A 15 16.43 4.89 19.90
CA THR A 15 17.30 5.16 21.06
C THR A 15 18.57 5.90 20.61
N HIS A 16 18.87 7.05 21.23
CA HIS A 16 19.98 7.97 20.93
C HIS A 16 21.40 7.40 21.18
N LEU A 17 21.55 6.09 21.39
CA LEU A 17 22.86 5.46 21.49
C LEU A 17 23.37 5.15 20.09
N ASN A 18 24.62 5.51 19.86
CA ASN A 18 25.34 5.42 18.60
C ASN A 18 25.54 3.96 18.17
N ARG A 19 24.47 3.24 17.85
CA ARG A 19 24.52 1.81 17.52
C ARG A 19 25.18 1.61 16.14
N GLY A 20 26.02 0.59 16.03
CA GLY A 20 26.26 -0.09 14.75
C GLY A 20 24.92 -0.61 14.22
N GLY A 21 24.76 -0.69 12.89
CA GLY A 21 23.49 -1.12 12.28
C GLY A 21 22.99 -2.43 12.89
N TYR A 22 21.66 -2.61 12.92
CA TYR A 22 21.02 -3.83 13.42
C TYR A 22 21.78 -5.09 12.94
N TYR A 23 22.27 -5.88 13.90
CA TYR A 23 22.76 -7.26 13.72
C TYR A 23 23.96 -7.51 12.82
N VAL A 24 24.88 -6.56 12.68
CA VAL A 24 26.16 -6.87 12.04
C VAL A 24 27.32 -6.18 12.79
N GLU A 25 27.85 -6.84 13.82
CA GLU A 25 29.22 -6.61 14.32
C GLU A 25 30.27 -7.07 13.30
N SER A 26 30.05 -6.80 12.02
CA SER A 26 31.04 -7.01 10.98
C SER A 26 31.36 -5.65 10.42
N ALA A 27 32.65 -5.34 10.33
CA ALA A 27 33.24 -4.11 9.80
C ALA A 27 32.88 -3.80 8.32
N ARG A 28 31.82 -4.41 7.77
CA ARG A 28 31.43 -4.40 6.37
C ARG A 28 30.00 -3.89 6.12
N THR A 29 29.27 -3.39 7.11
CA THR A 29 27.99 -2.72 6.79
C THR A 29 28.25 -1.40 6.08
N PRO A 30 27.73 -1.22 4.84
CA PRO A 30 27.90 0.02 4.10
C PRO A 30 27.35 1.21 4.90
N ALA A 31 28.08 2.32 4.89
CA ALA A 31 27.69 3.55 5.61
C ALA A 31 26.30 4.09 5.23
N LEU A 32 25.79 3.70 4.05
CA LEU A 32 24.45 4.05 3.60
C LEU A 32 23.35 3.29 4.36
N ILE A 33 23.57 2.00 4.65
CA ILE A 33 22.60 1.17 5.38
C ILE A 33 22.52 1.62 6.85
N THR A 34 23.65 1.95 7.45
CA THR A 34 23.68 2.48 8.82
C THR A 34 22.99 3.84 8.92
N LYS A 35 23.14 4.71 7.91
CA LYS A 35 22.39 5.98 7.82
C LYS A 35 20.89 5.77 7.67
N LEU A 36 20.45 4.87 6.78
CA LEU A 36 19.03 4.55 6.59
C LEU A 36 18.39 3.94 7.83
N SER A 37 19.11 3.06 8.54
CA SER A 37 18.64 2.45 9.78
C SER A 37 18.47 3.44 10.94
N LYS A 38 19.20 4.56 10.92
CA LYS A 38 19.10 5.63 11.93
C LYS A 38 18.11 6.72 11.55
N ALA A 39 17.65 6.74 10.30
CA ALA A 39 16.70 7.74 9.80
C ALA A 39 15.30 7.52 10.37
N ARG A 40 14.46 8.56 10.31
CA ARG A 40 13.05 8.45 10.75
C ARG A 40 12.35 7.40 9.88
N PRO A 41 11.56 6.47 10.45
CA PRO A 41 10.94 5.41 9.66
C PRO A 41 10.13 5.92 8.46
N ALA A 42 9.37 7.01 8.65
CA ALA A 42 8.62 7.64 7.56
C ALA A 42 9.48 8.04 6.36
N THR A 43 10.68 8.58 6.58
CA THR A 43 11.55 9.05 5.49
C THR A 43 12.17 7.91 4.66
N VAL A 44 12.09 6.66 5.14
CA VAL A 44 12.60 5.47 4.42
C VAL A 44 11.43 4.65 3.86
N ILE A 45 10.37 4.47 4.64
CA ILE A 45 9.23 3.63 4.28
C ILE A 45 8.45 4.22 3.11
N PHE A 46 8.10 5.51 3.15
CA PHE A 46 7.33 6.13 2.07
C PHE A 46 8.03 6.10 0.70
N PRO A 47 9.31 6.49 0.57
CA PRO A 47 9.99 6.39 -0.72
C PRO A 47 10.17 4.95 -1.19
N ALA A 48 10.39 3.99 -0.28
CA ALA A 48 10.48 2.58 -0.64
C ALA A 48 9.16 2.05 -1.23
N ILE A 49 8.03 2.34 -0.59
CA ILE A 49 6.70 1.96 -1.08
C ILE A 49 6.42 2.62 -2.44
N ALA A 50 6.68 3.92 -2.57
CA ALA A 50 6.46 4.65 -3.81
C ALA A 50 7.30 4.09 -4.97
N ALA A 51 8.57 3.75 -4.71
CA ALA A 51 9.46 3.16 -5.70
C ALA A 51 8.98 1.78 -6.17
N ILE A 52 8.54 0.92 -5.23
CA ILE A 52 8.01 -0.40 -5.56
C ILE A 52 6.72 -0.27 -6.37
N ALA A 53 5.80 0.61 -5.97
CA ALA A 53 4.56 0.85 -6.70
C ALA A 53 4.82 1.35 -8.13
N ALA A 54 5.79 2.26 -8.30
CA ALA A 54 6.21 2.73 -9.62
C ALA A 54 6.80 1.61 -10.48
N LEU A 55 7.67 0.76 -9.92
CA LEU A 55 8.24 -0.39 -10.62
C LEU A 55 7.18 -1.39 -11.07
N CYS A 56 6.18 -1.68 -10.23
CA CYS A 56 5.06 -2.55 -10.58
C CYS A 56 4.15 -1.95 -11.66
N TYR A 57 4.14 -0.63 -11.82
CA TYR A 57 3.34 0.06 -12.83
C TYR A 57 3.96 0.02 -14.24
N ILE A 58 5.29 -0.09 -14.36
CA ILE A 58 6.00 -0.16 -15.65
C ILE A 58 5.46 -1.25 -16.60
N PRO A 59 5.26 -2.51 -16.18
CA PRO A 59 4.73 -3.55 -17.08
C PRO A 59 3.26 -3.32 -17.47
N LEU A 60 2.52 -2.49 -16.73
CA LEU A 60 1.12 -2.18 -17.01
C LEU A 60 0.96 -1.00 -17.98
N MET A 61 1.92 -0.05 -18.00
CA MET A 61 1.82 1.18 -18.80
C MET A 61 1.74 0.99 -20.32
N ASN A 62 2.26 -0.13 -20.85
CA ASN A 62 2.34 -0.36 -22.30
C ASN A 62 1.53 -1.57 -22.78
N GLN A 63 0.55 -2.02 -22.00
CA GLN A 63 -0.37 -3.07 -22.46
C GLN A 63 -1.33 -2.52 -23.53
N LYS A 64 -0.94 -2.68 -24.79
CA LYS A 64 -1.73 -2.27 -25.97
C LYS A 64 -2.92 -3.18 -26.28
N GLY A 65 -3.10 -4.26 -25.52
CA GLY A 65 -4.15 -5.26 -25.71
C GLY A 65 -4.92 -5.51 -24.43
N LEU A 66 -5.60 -4.47 -23.92
CA LEU A 66 -6.58 -4.65 -22.85
C LEU A 66 -7.63 -5.68 -23.34
N PRO A 67 -8.03 -6.64 -22.50
CA PRO A 67 -9.11 -7.57 -22.83
C PRO A 67 -10.34 -6.83 -23.36
N SER A 68 -11.03 -7.40 -24.34
CA SER A 68 -12.29 -6.84 -24.87
C SER A 68 -13.35 -6.62 -23.78
N THR A 69 -13.22 -7.32 -22.66
CA THR A 69 -14.05 -7.17 -21.45
C THR A 69 -13.87 -5.82 -20.75
N LEU A 70 -12.80 -5.08 -21.05
CA LEU A 70 -12.55 -3.73 -20.56
C LEU A 70 -13.06 -2.64 -21.52
N SER A 71 -13.70 -3.02 -22.63
CA SER A 71 -14.39 -2.03 -23.47
C SER A 71 -15.54 -1.39 -22.69
N PRO A 72 -15.80 -0.09 -22.88
CA PRO A 72 -16.88 0.61 -22.16
C PRO A 72 -18.25 -0.05 -22.33
N GLU A 73 -18.53 -0.56 -23.52
CA GLU A 73 -19.77 -1.28 -23.85
C GLU A 73 -19.91 -2.57 -23.05
N HIS A 74 -18.84 -3.37 -22.96
CA HIS A 74 -18.85 -4.61 -22.19
C HIS A 74 -18.99 -4.35 -20.70
N VAL A 75 -18.31 -3.33 -20.17
CA VAL A 75 -18.42 -2.93 -18.75
C VAL A 75 -19.84 -2.45 -18.42
N ALA A 76 -20.47 -1.68 -19.31
CA ALA A 76 -21.85 -1.23 -19.14
C ALA A 76 -22.84 -2.41 -19.15
N ALA A 77 -22.70 -3.32 -20.12
CA ALA A 77 -23.52 -4.54 -20.20
C ALA A 77 -23.34 -5.43 -18.96
N GLN A 78 -22.09 -5.62 -18.51
CA GLN A 78 -21.80 -6.38 -17.30
C GLN A 78 -22.39 -5.72 -16.05
N ARG A 79 -22.29 -4.40 -15.92
CA ARG A 79 -22.92 -3.63 -14.83
C ARG A 79 -24.43 -3.80 -14.81
N ALA A 80 -25.09 -3.74 -15.97
CA ALA A 80 -26.53 -3.98 -16.09
C ALA A 80 -26.92 -5.41 -15.69
N TYR A 81 -26.17 -6.41 -16.17
CA TYR A 81 -26.34 -7.80 -15.78
C TYR A 81 -26.21 -8.01 -14.26
N MET A 82 -25.17 -7.45 -13.65
CA MET A 82 -24.95 -7.55 -12.20
C MET A 82 -26.10 -6.94 -11.39
N ARG A 83 -26.66 -5.82 -11.88
CA ARG A 83 -27.84 -5.18 -11.28
C ARG A 83 -29.10 -6.03 -11.41
N TYR A 84 -29.32 -6.62 -12.58
CA TYR A 84 -30.44 -7.52 -12.82
C TYR A 84 -30.40 -8.72 -11.87
N HIS A 85 -29.21 -9.30 -11.66
CA HIS A 85 -29.01 -10.41 -10.72
C HIS A 85 -28.82 -9.98 -9.25
N ASN A 86 -29.06 -8.71 -8.91
CA ASN A 86 -28.95 -8.17 -7.55
C ASN A 86 -27.61 -8.46 -6.85
N MET A 87 -26.51 -8.47 -7.61
CA MET A 87 -25.17 -8.73 -7.06
C MET A 87 -24.71 -7.59 -6.16
N ASN A 88 -24.18 -7.94 -4.99
CA ASN A 88 -23.71 -7.01 -3.95
C ASN A 88 -24.71 -5.89 -3.62
N PRO A 89 -25.86 -6.21 -3.02
CA PRO A 89 -26.99 -5.30 -2.87
C PRO A 89 -26.85 -4.26 -1.76
N ILE A 90 -25.89 -4.44 -0.84
CA ILE A 90 -25.75 -3.54 0.33
C ILE A 90 -24.78 -2.39 0.01
N PHE A 91 -23.60 -2.71 -0.53
CA PHE A 91 -22.54 -1.72 -0.78
C PHE A 91 -22.13 -1.63 -2.25
N GLY A 92 -22.62 -2.53 -3.10
CA GLY A 92 -22.19 -2.64 -4.48
C GLY A 92 -23.16 -2.05 -5.49
N ILE A 93 -23.02 -2.53 -6.71
CA ILE A 93 -23.64 -2.00 -7.94
C ILE A 93 -25.17 -2.07 -7.94
N SER A 94 -25.72 -3.00 -7.17
CA SER A 94 -27.17 -3.20 -7.01
C SER A 94 -27.76 -2.41 -5.84
N SER A 95 -26.92 -1.75 -5.03
CA SER A 95 -27.39 -1.00 -3.86
C SER A 95 -28.24 0.20 -4.24
N LYS A 96 -29.15 0.57 -3.32
CA LYS A 96 -30.04 1.74 -3.50
C LYS A 96 -29.24 3.03 -3.78
N LYS A 97 -28.11 3.20 -3.09
CA LYS A 97 -27.21 4.35 -3.27
C LYS A 97 -26.56 4.36 -4.67
N ALA A 98 -26.13 3.20 -5.16
CA ALA A 98 -25.51 3.08 -6.48
C ALA A 98 -26.51 3.23 -7.64
N ARG A 99 -27.79 2.87 -7.43
CA ARG A 99 -28.87 3.10 -8.42
C ARG A 99 -29.31 4.56 -8.46
N ALA A 100 -29.39 5.22 -7.31
CA ALA A 100 -29.76 6.64 -7.23
C ALA A 100 -28.67 7.60 -7.75
N ALA A 101 -27.43 7.15 -7.85
CA ALA A 101 -26.30 7.93 -8.36
C ALA A 101 -26.04 7.72 -9.87
N ASP A 102 -26.81 6.84 -10.52
CA ASP A 102 -26.68 6.59 -11.96
C ASP A 102 -27.67 7.51 -12.72
N PRO A 103 -27.21 8.40 -13.61
CA PRO A 103 -28.06 9.33 -14.35
C PRO A 103 -29.02 8.68 -15.35
N ASP A 104 -28.85 7.39 -15.66
CA ASP A 104 -29.70 6.62 -16.58
C ASP A 104 -30.91 5.95 -15.89
N HIS A 105 -31.34 6.48 -14.74
CA HIS A 105 -32.57 6.11 -14.03
C HIS A 105 -33.47 7.31 -13.78
#